data_AF-A0A530HCQ7-F1
#
_entry.id   AF-A0A530HCQ7-F1
#
_cell.length_a   1.000
_cell.length_b   1.000
_cell.length_c   1.000
_cell.angle_alpha   90.00
_cell.angle_beta   90.00
_cell.angle_gamma   90.00
#
_symmetry.space_group_name_H-M   'P 1'
#
loop_
_entity.id
_entity.type
_entity.pdbx_description
1 polymer ?
#
loop_
_entity_poly.entity_id
_entity_poly.type
_entity_poly.pdbx_seq_one_letter_code
_entity_poly.pdbx_strand_id
1 'polypeptide(L)'
;MAGHEAVTAEPSLRRAELLDASYAYVLDHGLNGLSLRPLAAAIGSSPRVLLYLFGSKEKLLRELLVRARTEQIAQLTVALAAEGRSHGLEETAGRLWAWM
;
A
#
# COMPACT_ATOMS: atom_id res chain seq x y z
N MET A 1 -11.28 7.65 -35.75
CA MET A 1 -9.86 7.33 -35.50
C MET A 1 -9.36 8.18 -34.33
N ALA A 2 -9.82 7.86 -33.12
CA ALA A 2 -9.35 8.52 -31.90
C ALA A 2 -8.02 7.90 -31.50
N GLY A 3 -6.94 8.66 -31.65
CA GLY A 3 -5.61 8.29 -31.17
C GLY A 3 -5.65 8.09 -29.66
N HIS A 4 -5.15 6.96 -29.20
CA HIS A 4 -4.79 6.77 -27.81
C HIS A 4 -3.64 7.72 -27.49
N GLU A 5 -3.96 8.84 -26.87
CA GLU A 5 -3.00 9.70 -26.20
C GLU A 5 -2.45 8.91 -25.01
N ALA A 6 -1.40 8.13 -25.26
CA ALA A 6 -0.62 7.52 -24.22
C ALA A 6 0.07 8.67 -23.47
N VAL A 7 -0.58 9.16 -22.42
CA VAL A 7 0.06 10.00 -21.40
C VAL A 7 1.27 9.22 -20.93
N THR A 8 2.45 9.68 -21.35
CA THR A 8 3.73 9.20 -20.85
C THR A 8 3.84 9.67 -19.40
N ALA A 9 3.22 8.93 -18.49
CA ALA A 9 3.33 9.18 -17.07
C ALA A 9 4.81 9.08 -16.69
N GLU A 10 5.33 10.14 -16.06
CA GLU A 10 6.67 10.15 -15.49
C GLU A 10 6.90 8.84 -14.69
N PRO A 11 8.06 8.18 -14.82
CA PRO A 11 8.30 6.89 -14.18
C PRO A 11 7.99 6.85 -12.68
N SER A 12 8.10 8.00 -11.99
CA SER A 12 7.73 8.19 -10.59
C SER A 12 6.23 8.12 -10.33
N LEU A 13 5.40 8.74 -11.18
CA LEU A 13 3.93 8.72 -11.07
C LEU A 13 3.40 7.31 -11.30
N ARG A 14 3.85 6.66 -12.37
CA ARG A 14 3.41 5.28 -12.67
C ARG A 14 3.79 4.30 -11.58
N ARG A 15 4.96 4.50 -10.96
CA ARG A 15 5.43 3.72 -9.83
C ARG A 15 4.55 3.91 -8.59
N ALA A 16 4.15 5.14 -8.29
CA ALA A 16 3.25 5.44 -7.17
C ALA A 16 1.86 4.80 -7.40
N GLU A 17 1.27 4.96 -8.58
CA GLU A 17 -0.02 4.35 -8.94
C GLU A 17 0.00 2.83 -8.76
N LEU A 18 1.04 2.16 -9.25
CA LEU A 18 1.17 0.71 -9.13
C LEU A 18 1.45 0.25 -7.70
N LEU A 19 2.11 1.06 -6.88
CA LEU A 19 2.30 0.77 -5.47
C LEU A 19 0.97 0.83 -4.71
N ASP A 20 0.16 1.87 -4.95
CA ASP A 20 -1.15 2.03 -4.31
C ASP A 20 -2.14 0.94 -4.77
N ALA A 21 -2.19 0.63 -6.07
CA ALA A 21 -3.01 -0.47 -6.58
C ALA A 21 -2.57 -1.83 -6.01
N SER A 22 -1.25 -2.04 -5.87
CA SER A 22 -0.73 -3.26 -5.24
C SER A 22 -1.07 -3.34 -3.76
N TYR A 23 -1.07 -2.19 -3.07
CA TYR A 23 -1.46 -2.10 -1.67
C TYR A 23 -2.94 -2.47 -1.48
N ALA A 24 -3.84 -1.91 -2.31
CA ALA A 24 -5.25 -2.29 -2.30
C ALA A 24 -5.46 -3.79 -2.54
N TYR A 25 -4.77 -4.37 -3.53
CA TYR A 25 -4.83 -5.81 -3.77
C TYR A 25 -4.42 -6.63 -2.53
N VAL A 26 -3.34 -6.23 -1.85
CA VAL A 26 -2.83 -6.92 -0.67
C VAL A 26 -3.76 -6.79 0.54
N LEU A 27 -4.47 -5.67 0.69
CA LEU A 27 -5.50 -5.53 1.74
C LEU A 27 -6.62 -6.56 1.56
N ASP A 28 -7.04 -6.79 0.32
CA ASP A 28 -8.15 -7.71 0.01
C ASP A 28 -7.72 -9.19 0.04
N HIS A 29 -6.49 -9.50 -0.37
CA HIS A 29 -6.04 -10.89 -0.58
C HIS A 29 -5.03 -11.38 0.46
N GLY A 30 -4.52 -10.48 1.30
CA GLY A 30 -3.44 -10.75 2.25
C GLY A 30 -2.06 -10.89 1.59
N LEU A 31 -1.03 -11.07 2.44
CA LEU A 31 0.36 -11.24 2.02
C LEU A 31 0.78 -12.69 1.81
N ASN A 32 0.06 -13.65 2.41
CA ASN A 32 0.42 -15.06 2.32
C ASN A 32 0.23 -15.56 0.88
N GLY A 33 1.24 -16.24 0.34
CA GLY A 33 1.20 -16.71 -1.05
C GLY A 33 1.24 -15.60 -2.11
N LEU A 34 1.51 -14.35 -1.73
CA LEU A 34 1.59 -13.24 -2.68
C LEU A 34 2.60 -13.57 -3.78
N SER A 35 2.16 -13.45 -5.03
CA SER A 35 3.00 -13.69 -6.20
C SER A 35 2.80 -12.57 -7.23
N LEU A 36 3.86 -12.26 -7.98
CA LEU A 36 3.87 -11.13 -8.90
C LEU A 36 2.91 -11.32 -10.09
N ARG A 37 2.65 -12.56 -10.51
CA ARG A 37 1.77 -12.84 -11.66
C ARG A 37 0.30 -12.47 -11.37
N PRO A 38 -0.35 -13.05 -10.35
CA PRO A 38 -1.72 -12.70 -9.99
C PRO A 38 -1.85 -11.23 -9.61
N LEU A 39 -0.91 -10.69 -8.82
CA LEU A 39 -0.88 -9.28 -8.46
C LEU A 39 -0.86 -8.39 -9.71
N ALA A 40 0.10 -8.61 -10.61
CA ALA A 40 0.24 -7.79 -11.80
C ALA A 40 -1.00 -7.86 -12.69
N ALA A 41 -1.59 -9.05 -12.85
CA ALA A 41 -2.82 -9.22 -13.62
C ALA A 41 -3.99 -8.42 -13.00
N ALA A 42 -4.15 -8.47 -11.68
CA ALA A 42 -5.22 -7.79 -10.97
C ALA A 42 -5.13 -6.26 -11.06
N ILE A 43 -3.91 -5.70 -11.06
CA ILE A 43 -3.69 -4.25 -11.13
C ILE A 43 -3.47 -3.72 -12.57
N GLY A 44 -3.74 -4.54 -13.59
CA GLY A 44 -3.60 -4.13 -14.99
C GLY A 44 -2.15 -3.84 -15.41
N SER A 45 -1.19 -4.62 -14.91
CA SER A 45 0.24 -4.50 -15.20
C SER A 45 0.87 -5.84 -15.58
N SER A 46 2.20 -5.91 -15.65
CA SER A 46 2.93 -7.15 -15.86
C SER A 46 3.99 -7.38 -14.77
N PRO A 47 4.35 -8.65 -14.47
CA PRO A 47 5.43 -8.95 -13.53
C PRO A 47 6.75 -8.26 -13.90
N ARG A 48 7.03 -8.14 -15.20
CA ARG A 48 8.23 -7.47 -15.71
C ARG A 48 8.23 -5.98 -15.39
N VAL A 49 7.09 -5.30 -15.53
CA VAL A 49 6.96 -3.87 -15.18
C VAL A 49 7.12 -3.67 -13.68
N LEU A 50 6.52 -4.53 -12.85
CA LEU A 50 6.72 -4.45 -11.39
C LEU A 50 8.19 -4.65 -11.01
N LEU A 51 8.86 -5.66 -11.58
CA LEU A 51 10.28 -5.86 -11.32
C LEU A 51 11.15 -4.72 -11.85
N TYR A 52 10.79 -4.09 -12.97
CA TYR A 52 11.49 -2.91 -13.47
C TYR A 52 11.37 -1.72 -12.50
N LEU A 53 10.18 -1.45 -11.98
CA LEU A 53 9.91 -0.28 -11.13
C LEU A 53 10.37 -0.46 -9.66
N PHE A 54 10.28 -1.68 -9.14
CA PHE A 54 10.56 -1.98 -7.73
C PHE A 54 11.85 -2.79 -7.53
N GLY A 55 12.45 -3.31 -8.60
CA GLY A 55 13.71 -4.06 -8.60
C GLY A 55 13.56 -5.54 -8.20
N SER A 56 12.78 -5.86 -7.17
CA SER A 56 12.48 -7.24 -6.77
C SER A 56 11.13 -7.37 -6.08
N LYS A 57 10.65 -8.62 -5.92
CA LYS A 57 9.45 -8.91 -5.14
C LYS A 57 9.61 -8.44 -3.69
N GLU A 58 10.75 -8.72 -3.07
CA GLU A 58 11.06 -8.36 -1.68
C GLU A 58 11.10 -6.84 -1.48
N LYS A 59 11.65 -6.10 -2.45
CA LYS A 59 11.62 -4.63 -2.44
C LYS A 59 10.20 -4.09 -2.56
N LEU A 60 9.39 -4.64 -3.46
CA LEU A 60 7.96 -4.31 -3.54
C LEU A 60 7.25 -4.59 -2.21
N LEU A 61 7.46 -5.76 -1.59
CA LEU A 61 6.88 -6.07 -0.26
C LEU A 61 7.31 -5.06 0.79
N ARG A 62 8.59 -4.68 0.84
CA ARG A 62 9.08 -3.67 1.78
C ARG A 62 8.36 -2.34 1.59
N GLU A 63 8.18 -1.91 0.35
CA GLU A 63 7.48 -0.66 0.06
C GLU A 63 6.00 -0.71 0.38
N LEU A 64 5.34 -1.85 0.16
CA LEU A 64 3.97 -2.07 0.60
C LEU A 64 3.84 -1.97 2.12
N LEU A 65 4.79 -2.53 2.87
CA LEU A 65 4.81 -2.42 4.34
C LEU A 65 5.07 -0.98 4.81
N VAL A 66 5.94 -0.23 4.12
CA VAL A 66 6.15 1.20 4.41
C VAL A 66 4.86 1.99 4.13
N ARG A 67 4.22 1.76 2.99
CA ARG A 67 2.95 2.39 2.61
C ARG A 67 1.84 2.08 3.63
N ALA A 68 1.75 0.83 4.10
CA ALA A 68 0.81 0.41 5.14
C ALA A 68 1.08 1.13 6.47
N ARG A 69 2.36 1.24 6.86
CA ARG A 69 2.75 1.92 8.09
C ARG A 69 2.43 3.42 8.05
N THR A 70 2.64 4.07 6.91
CA THR A 70 2.30 5.48 6.71
C THR A 70 0.80 5.70 6.88
N GLU A 71 -0.03 4.84 6.29
CA GLU A 71 -1.49 4.94 6.46
C GLU A 71 -1.96 4.66 7.88
N GLN A 72 -1.39 3.65 8.54
CA GLN A 72 -1.68 3.36 9.94
C GLN A 72 -1.38 4.58 10.84
N ILE A 73 -0.22 5.23 10.65
CA ILE A 73 0.13 6.43 11.43
C ILE A 73 -0.83 7.58 11.13
N ALA A 74 -1.19 7.79 9.86
CA ALA A 74 -2.13 8.83 9.46
C ALA A 74 -3.51 8.62 10.12
N GLN A 75 -4.03 7.38 10.10
CA GLN A 75 -5.29 7.02 10.75
C GLN A 75 -5.24 7.23 12.27
N LEU A 76 -4.16 6.79 12.94
CA LEU A 76 -3.98 7.03 14.38
C LEU A 76 -3.91 8.51 14.73
N THR A 77 -3.23 9.31 13.90
CA THR A 77 -3.10 10.76 14.10
C THR A 77 -4.47 11.43 14.04
N VAL A 78 -5.29 11.06 13.05
CA VAL A 78 -6.67 11.57 12.92
C VAL A 78 -7.54 11.13 14.11
N ALA A 79 -7.45 9.86 14.52
CA ALA A 79 -8.22 9.35 15.65
C ALA A 79 -7.87 10.07 16.97
N LEU A 80 -6.58 10.24 17.26
CA LEU A 80 -6.11 10.94 18.46
C LEU A 80 -6.51 12.42 18.47
N ALA A 81 -6.46 13.08 17.30
CA ALA A 81 -6.89 14.47 17.17
C ALA A 81 -8.40 14.63 17.38
N ALA A 82 -9.20 13.66 16.94
CA ALA A 82 -10.65 13.66 17.09
C ALA A 82 -11.11 13.37 18.54
N GLU A 83 -10.33 12.59 19.30
CA GLU A 83 -10.72 12.19 20.66
C GLU A 83 -10.60 13.32 21.70
N GLY A 84 -9.91 14.44 21.42
CA GLY A 84 -9.92 15.69 22.21
C GLY A 84 -9.52 15.58 23.70
N ARG A 85 -9.20 14.37 24.16
CA ARG A 85 -8.80 14.01 25.52
C ARG A 85 -7.55 13.18 25.38
N SER A 86 -6.51 13.53 26.13
CA SER A 86 -5.31 12.73 26.27
C SER A 86 -5.67 11.39 26.91
N HIS A 87 -6.07 10.40 26.11
CA HIS A 87 -6.10 9.01 26.55
C HIS A 87 -4.64 8.59 26.78
N GLY A 88 -4.31 8.25 28.03
CA GLY A 88 -2.95 7.87 28.40
C GLY A 88 -2.49 6.65 27.59
N LEU A 89 -1.18 6.52 27.38
CA LEU A 89 -0.57 5.40 26.64
C LEU A 89 -1.07 4.02 27.11
N GLU A 90 -1.41 3.89 28.39
CA GLU A 90 -1.95 2.68 29.02
C GLU A 90 -3.33 2.28 28.44
N GLU A 91 -4.24 3.25 28.25
CA GLU A 91 -5.57 2.99 27.71
C GLU A 91 -5.50 2.64 26.22
N THR A 92 -4.65 3.35 25.47
CA THR A 92 -4.40 3.08 24.05
C THR A 92 -3.72 1.72 23.85
N ALA A 93 -2.75 1.36 24.68
CA ALA A 93 -2.10 0.05 24.63
C ALA A 93 -3.07 -1.09 24.99
N GLY A 94 -3.94 -0.90 25.99
CA GLY A 94 -4.96 -1.88 26.36
C GLY A 94 -5.96 -2.17 25.23
N ARG A 95 -6.40 -1.12 24.52
CA ARG A 95 -7.29 -1.26 23.36
C ARG A 95 -6.61 -1.95 22.17
N LEU A 96 -5.34 -1.62 21.91
CA LEU A 96 -4.57 -2.20 20.82
C LEU A 96 -4.27 -3.69 21.07
N TRP A 97 -3.99 -4.06 22.33
CA TRP A 97 -3.70 -5.44 22.73
C TRP A 97 -4.95 -6.32 22.78
N ALA A 98 -6.12 -5.75 23.09
CA ALA A 98 -7.39 -6.49 23.13
C ALA A 98 -7.84 -7.05 21.77
N TRP A 99 -7.23 -6.61 20.67
CA TRP A 99 -7.57 -7.04 19.31
C TRP A 99 -6.51 -7.92 18.64
N MET A 100 -5.39 -8.19 19.33
CA MET A 100 -4.44 -9.25 18.96
C MET A 100 -4.78 -10.54 19.66
#